data_AF-A0A534C5B4-F1
#
_entry.id   AF-A0A534C5B4-F1
#
_cell.length_a   1.000
_cell.length_b   1.000
_cell.length_c   1.000
_cell.angle_alpha   90.00
_cell.angle_beta   90.00
_cell.angle_gamma   90.00
#
_symmetry.space_group_name_H-M   'P 1'
#
loop_
_entity.id
_entity.type
_entity.pdbx_description
1 polymer ?
#
loop_
_entity_poly.entity_id
_entity_poly.type
_entity_poly.pdbx_seq_one_letter_code
_entity_poly.pdbx_strand_id
1 'polypeptide(L)'
;MATPSIVSGATIGFLVKTYPKISETFILEELLGLERNGLRPHIFSIQQPTDAVCHDANRAVRAPVTYLPPTSVSNAMQGVRAHVALIVKEPWRYLQALVFVLRREEGGRTRAFFQAGYLANRLSRAGIRHLHAHFASEPAGV
;
A
#
# COMPACT_ATOMS: atom_id res chain seq x y z
N MET A 1 -1.01 17.36 27.69
CA MET A 1 -1.37 16.63 26.46
C MET A 1 -0.36 15.52 26.27
N ALA A 2 -0.76 14.25 26.38
CA ALA A 2 0.16 13.13 26.18
C ALA A 2 0.36 12.91 24.67
N THR A 3 1.57 13.11 24.18
CA THR A 3 1.97 12.75 22.82
C THR A 3 1.80 11.23 22.68
N PRO A 4 1.09 10.72 21.65
CA PRO A 4 1.00 9.28 21.46
C PRO A 4 2.42 8.72 21.32
N SER A 5 2.81 7.84 22.24
CA SER A 5 4.09 7.16 22.18
C SER A 5 4.06 6.22 20.98
N ILE A 6 4.64 6.67 19.86
CA ILE A 6 4.91 5.81 18.73
C ILE A 6 5.84 4.70 19.25
N VAL A 7 5.34 3.48 19.31
CA VAL A 7 6.12 2.33 19.79
C VAL A 7 7.29 2.12 18.82
N SER A 8 8.52 2.33 19.30
CA SER A 8 9.72 2.11 18.51
C SER A 8 9.72 0.69 17.94
N GLY A 9 9.98 0.54 16.63
CA GLY A 9 9.91 -0.74 15.93
C GLY A 9 8.54 -1.11 15.32
N ALA A 10 7.50 -0.28 15.49
CA ALA A 10 6.22 -0.49 14.79
C ALA A 10 6.40 -0.38 13.26
N THR A 11 5.79 -1.31 12.52
CA THR A 11 5.79 -1.28 11.05
C THR A 11 4.60 -0.47 10.54
N ILE A 12 4.89 0.52 9.69
CA ILE A 12 3.90 1.37 9.04
C ILE A 12 3.87 1.02 7.56
N GLY A 13 2.70 0.65 7.04
CA GLY A 13 2.50 0.53 5.60
C GLY A 13 2.40 1.92 4.97
N PHE A 14 3.17 2.17 3.92
CA PHE A 14 3.18 3.44 3.19
C PHE A 14 2.65 3.22 1.78
N LEU A 15 1.42 3.65 1.49
CA LEU A 15 0.77 3.43 0.19
C LEU A 15 0.94 4.66 -0.70
N VAL A 16 1.58 4.44 -1.85
CA VAL A 16 1.92 5.47 -2.85
C VAL A 16 1.47 5.04 -4.24
N LYS A 17 1.28 6.00 -5.13
CA LYS A 17 0.89 5.72 -6.52
C LYS A 17 2.02 5.01 -7.27
N THR A 18 3.22 5.58 -7.22
CA THR A 18 4.42 5.04 -7.87
C THR A 18 5.62 5.29 -6.98
N TYR A 19 6.51 4.31 -6.82
CA TYR A 19 7.79 4.49 -6.14
C TYR A 19 8.86 3.57 -6.73
N PRO A 20 10.11 4.03 -6.88
CA PRO A 20 10.57 5.41 -6.73
C PRO A 20 9.98 6.32 -7.82
N LYS A 21 9.87 7.62 -7.51
CA LYS A 21 9.44 8.66 -8.44
C LYS A 21 10.36 9.87 -8.31
N ILE A 22 10.97 10.31 -9.40
CA ILE A 22 12.01 11.37 -9.34
C ILE A 22 11.43 12.73 -8.93
N SER A 23 10.17 12.99 -9.31
CA SER A 23 9.47 14.23 -8.96
C SER A 23 8.95 14.27 -7.52
N GLU A 24 9.01 13.18 -6.78
CA GLU A 24 8.38 13.04 -5.46
C GLU A 24 9.41 12.86 -4.34
N THR A 25 10.32 13.82 -4.22
CA THR A 25 11.40 13.82 -3.20
C THR A 25 10.87 13.99 -1.77
N PHE A 26 9.68 14.55 -1.58
CA PHE A 26 9.06 14.67 -0.25
C PHE A 26 8.73 13.30 0.35
N ILE A 27 8.32 12.31 -0.46
CA ILE A 27 8.09 10.92 -0.02
C ILE A 27 9.38 10.33 0.52
N LEU A 28 10.48 10.58 -0.21
CA LEU A 28 11.81 10.11 0.16
C LEU A 28 12.24 10.69 1.52
N GLU A 29 12.13 12.00 1.71
CA GLU A 29 12.48 12.63 2.99
C GLU A 29 11.60 12.17 4.14
N GLU A 30 10.30 11.94 3.90
CA GLU A 30 9.39 11.39 4.91
C GLU A 30 9.80 9.97 5.33
N LEU A 31 10.07 9.09 4.36
CA LEU A 31 10.54 7.72 4.63
C LEU A 31 11.85 7.72 5.43
N LEU A 32 12.82 8.53 5.02
CA LEU A 32 14.08 8.67 5.74
C LEU A 32 13.86 9.24 7.16
N GLY A 33 12.94 10.21 7.30
CA GLY A 33 12.53 10.74 8.60
C GLY A 33 11.96 9.66 9.51
N LEU A 34 11.06 8.81 9.00
CA LEU A 34 10.50 7.68 9.75
C LEU A 34 11.59 6.69 10.18
N GLU A 35 12.49 6.32 9.28
CA GLU A 35 13.60 5.41 9.60
C GLU A 35 14.55 6.00 10.65
N ARG A 36 14.87 7.30 10.55
CA ARG A 36 15.69 8.03 11.55
C ARG A 36 15.05 8.04 12.94
N ASN A 37 13.71 8.02 13.01
CA ASN A 37 12.96 7.92 14.27
C ASN A 37 12.75 6.47 14.75
N GLY A 38 13.39 5.49 14.13
CA GLY A 38 13.32 4.08 14.53
C GLY A 38 12.03 3.36 14.13
N LEU A 39 11.22 3.96 13.26
CA LEU A 39 10.09 3.30 12.62
C LEU A 39 10.54 2.43 11.46
N ARG A 40 9.72 1.43 11.11
CA ARG A 40 10.00 0.51 10.02
C ARG A 40 8.95 0.67 8.92
N PRO A 41 9.10 1.63 8.01
CA PRO A 41 8.18 1.75 6.90
C PRO A 41 8.25 0.52 5.98
N HIS A 42 7.11 0.12 5.44
CA HIS A 42 6.98 -0.85 4.35
C HIS A 42 6.23 -0.17 3.22
N ILE A 43 6.90 0.02 2.08
CA ILE A 43 6.34 0.77 0.96
C ILE A 43 5.46 -0.17 0.12
N PHE A 44 4.24 0.26 -0.15
CA PHE A 44 3.31 -0.35 -1.09
C PHE A 44 3.10 0.60 -2.26
N SER A 45 3.49 0.19 -3.46
CA SER A 45 3.34 1.00 -4.68
C SER A 45 2.24 0.44 -5.57
N ILE A 46 1.26 1.26 -5.94
CA ILE A 46 0.14 0.86 -6.81
C ILE A 46 0.63 0.51 -8.22
N GLN A 47 1.68 1.19 -8.69
CA GLN A 47 2.23 1.05 -10.03
C GLN A 47 3.74 0.80 -9.99
N GLN A 48 4.28 0.24 -11.08
CA GLN A 48 5.72 0.12 -11.27
C GLN A 48 6.36 1.50 -11.51
N PRO A 49 7.66 1.66 -11.24
CA PRO A 49 8.38 2.89 -11.54
C PRO A 49 8.32 3.17 -13.04
N THR A 50 8.04 4.43 -13.40
CA THR A 50 7.97 4.86 -14.81
C THR A 50 9.22 5.58 -15.26
N ASP A 51 10.02 6.08 -14.33
CA ASP A 51 11.17 6.93 -14.62
C ASP A 51 12.40 6.07 -14.87
N ALA A 52 13.16 6.36 -15.93
CA ALA A 52 14.39 5.64 -16.26
C ALA A 52 15.53 5.92 -15.28
N VAL A 53 15.44 7.03 -14.54
CA VAL A 53 16.44 7.50 -13.58
C VAL A 53 15.76 7.70 -12.24
N CYS A 54 16.43 7.30 -11.16
CA CYS A 54 16.00 7.58 -9.79
C CYS A 54 17.06 8.44 -9.08
N HIS A 55 16.64 9.23 -8.10
CA HIS A 55 17.58 9.97 -7.25
C HIS A 55 18.49 9.00 -6.49
N ASP A 56 19.78 9.31 -6.48
CA ASP A 56 20.81 8.57 -5.72
C ASP A 56 20.43 8.40 -4.24
N ALA A 57 19.74 9.38 -3.68
CA ALA A 57 19.26 9.36 -2.30
C ALA A 57 18.22 8.25 -2.03
N ASN A 58 17.55 7.69 -3.05
CA ASN A 58 16.72 6.49 -2.85
C ASN A 58 17.53 5.29 -2.36
N ARG A 59 18.83 5.22 -2.63
CA ARG A 59 19.71 4.16 -2.08
C ARG A 59 19.83 4.22 -0.56
N ALA A 60 19.49 5.35 0.07
CA ALA A 60 19.50 5.48 1.51
C ALA A 60 18.26 4.88 2.20
N VAL A 61 17.16 4.68 1.46
CA VAL A 61 15.92 4.10 1.99
C VAL A 61 16.11 2.60 2.19
N ARG A 62 15.86 2.13 3.41
CA ARG A 62 15.98 0.70 3.78
C ARG A 62 14.63 -0.02 3.73
N ALA A 63 13.54 0.74 3.67
CA ALA A 63 12.18 0.24 3.62
C ALA A 63 11.99 -0.74 2.45
N PRO A 64 11.47 -1.96 2.70
CA PRO A 64 11.13 -2.87 1.62
C PRO A 64 9.98 -2.29 0.79
N VAL A 65 10.02 -2.56 -0.52
CA VAL A 65 8.98 -2.15 -1.47
C VAL A 65 8.18 -3.36 -1.91
N THR A 66 6.86 -3.24 -1.93
CA THR A 66 5.93 -4.20 -2.53
C THR A 66 5.07 -3.51 -3.57
N TYR A 67 5.19 -3.96 -4.81
CA TYR A 67 4.34 -3.49 -5.89
C TYR A 67 3.03 -4.26 -5.91
N LEU A 68 1.90 -3.55 -6.00
CA LEU A 68 0.61 -4.17 -6.17
C LEU A 68 0.52 -4.69 -7.61
N PRO A 69 0.01 -5.91 -7.81
CA PRO A 69 -0.07 -6.49 -9.15
C PRO A 69 -1.00 -5.65 -10.03
N PRO A 70 -0.63 -5.40 -11.31
CA PRO A 70 -1.60 -4.89 -12.26
C PRO A 70 -2.70 -5.92 -12.47
N THR A 71 -3.90 -5.46 -12.84
CA THR A 71 -5.02 -6.33 -13.22
C THR A 71 -4.76 -6.94 -14.60
N SER A 72 -3.85 -7.92 -14.65
CA SER A 72 -3.52 -8.71 -15.85
C SER A 72 -3.78 -10.19 -15.60
N VAL A 73 -4.04 -10.95 -16.67
CA VAL A 73 -4.27 -12.40 -16.58
C VAL A 73 -3.11 -13.13 -15.88
N SER A 74 -1.87 -12.70 -16.16
CA SER A 74 -0.66 -13.25 -15.54
C SER A 74 -0.60 -13.10 -14.02
N ASN A 75 -1.23 -12.06 -13.46
CA ASN A 75 -1.22 -11.79 -12.03
C ASN A 75 -2.56 -12.12 -11.34
N ALA A 76 -3.57 -12.50 -12.12
CA ALA A 76 -4.92 -12.78 -11.64
C ALA A 76 -4.91 -13.83 -10.52
N MET A 77 -4.11 -14.90 -10.66
CA MET A 77 -4.04 -15.97 -9.67
C MET A 77 -3.60 -15.48 -8.29
N GLN A 78 -2.63 -14.55 -8.22
CA GLN A 78 -2.14 -14.03 -6.94
C GLN A 78 -3.20 -13.16 -6.25
N GLY A 79 -3.89 -12.31 -7.02
CA GLY A 79 -5.00 -11.52 -6.49
C GLY A 79 -6.18 -12.39 -6.07
N VAL A 80 -6.59 -13.35 -6.89
CA VAL A 80 -7.67 -14.29 -6.54
C VAL A 80 -7.36 -15.03 -5.25
N ARG A 81 -6.14 -15.57 -5.09
CA ARG A 81 -5.72 -16.21 -3.84
C ARG A 81 -5.79 -15.28 -2.64
N ALA A 82 -5.44 -14.00 -2.80
CA ALA A 82 -5.56 -13.00 -1.74
C ALA A 82 -7.02 -12.75 -1.36
N HIS A 83 -7.91 -12.59 -2.35
CA HIS A 83 -9.35 -12.40 -2.11
C HIS A 83 -9.98 -13.63 -1.44
N VAL A 84 -9.64 -14.85 -1.89
CA VAL A 84 -10.10 -16.10 -1.26
C VAL A 84 -9.66 -16.15 0.21
N ALA A 85 -8.40 -15.81 0.50
CA ALA A 85 -7.90 -15.77 1.88
C ALA A 85 -8.69 -14.77 2.75
N LEU A 86 -9.07 -13.61 2.21
CA LEU A 86 -9.88 -12.62 2.92
C LEU A 86 -11.32 -13.09 3.14
N ILE A 87 -11.94 -13.72 2.14
CA ILE A 87 -13.29 -14.30 2.24
C ILE A 87 -13.34 -15.36 3.34
N VAL A 88 -12.34 -16.24 3.39
CA VAL A 88 -12.27 -17.30 4.41
C VAL A 88 -12.01 -16.73 5.81
N LYS A 89 -11.13 -15.73 5.91
CA LYS A 89 -10.71 -15.17 7.21
C LYS A 89 -11.74 -14.22 7.82
N GLU A 90 -12.32 -13.33 7.03
CA GLU A 90 -13.24 -12.28 7.50
C GLU A 90 -14.40 -12.05 6.51
N PRO A 91 -15.32 -13.03 6.33
CA PRO A 91 -16.33 -13.01 5.27
C PRO A 91 -17.26 -11.80 5.34
N TRP A 92 -17.66 -11.39 6.55
CA TRP A 92 -18.55 -10.25 6.72
C TRP A 92 -17.89 -8.92 6.32
N ARG A 93 -16.64 -8.70 6.74
CA ARG A 93 -15.88 -7.50 6.38
C ARG A 93 -15.60 -7.45 4.88
N TYR A 94 -15.31 -8.60 4.28
CA TYR A 94 -15.16 -8.72 2.83
C TYR A 94 -16.45 -8.34 2.10
N LEU A 95 -17.61 -8.86 2.53
CA LEU A 95 -18.90 -8.54 1.93
C LEU A 95 -19.22 -7.04 2.05
N GLN A 96 -18.96 -6.43 3.21
CA GLN A 96 -19.12 -4.99 3.40
C GLN A 96 -18.25 -4.18 2.43
N ALA A 97 -16.98 -4.56 2.27
CA ALA A 97 -16.07 -3.90 1.31
C ALA A 97 -16.54 -4.08 -0.14
N LEU A 98 -17.03 -5.28 -0.50
CA LEU A 98 -17.58 -5.54 -1.82
C LEU A 98 -18.82 -4.68 -2.10
N VAL A 99 -19.78 -4.64 -1.16
CA VAL A 99 -20.98 -3.79 -1.28
C VAL A 99 -20.60 -2.32 -1.39
N PHE A 100 -19.62 -1.86 -0.59
CA PHE A 100 -19.10 -0.50 -0.66
C PHE A 100 -18.58 -0.17 -2.07
N VAL A 101 -17.75 -1.03 -2.65
CA VAL A 101 -17.22 -0.84 -4.01
C VAL A 101 -18.32 -0.88 -5.08
N LEU A 102 -19.29 -1.78 -4.95
CA LEU A 102 -20.38 -1.91 -5.93
C LEU A 102 -21.30 -0.68 -5.96
N ARG A 103 -21.40 0.05 -4.85
CA ARG A 103 -22.16 1.31 -4.75
C ARG A 103 -21.43 2.53 -5.32
N ARG A 104 -20.12 2.43 -5.60
CA ARG A 104 -19.34 3.52 -6.18
C ARG A 104 -19.50 3.54 -7.70
N GLU A 105 -19.64 4.74 -8.25
CA GLU A 105 -19.79 4.97 -9.70
C GLU A 105 -18.48 5.37 -10.39
N GLU A 106 -17.38 5.54 -9.65
CA GLU A 106 -16.12 5.96 -10.27
C GLU A 106 -15.50 4.88 -11.16
N GLY A 107 -14.87 5.33 -12.25
CA GLY A 107 -14.09 4.47 -13.13
C GLY A 107 -12.91 3.82 -12.39
N GLY A 108 -12.56 2.59 -12.79
CA GLY A 108 -11.40 1.88 -12.22
C GLY A 108 -11.65 1.20 -10.87
N ARG A 109 -12.85 1.28 -10.30
CA ARG A 109 -13.23 0.63 -9.02
C ARG A 109 -12.92 -0.86 -8.92
N THR A 110 -13.03 -1.60 -10.02
CA THR A 110 -12.74 -3.04 -10.06
C THR A 110 -11.24 -3.33 -9.95
N ARG A 111 -10.41 -2.53 -10.65
CA ARG A 111 -8.96 -2.57 -10.51
C ARG A 111 -8.55 -2.18 -9.09
N ALA A 112 -9.12 -1.11 -8.55
CA ALA A 112 -8.87 -0.66 -7.18
C ALA A 112 -9.21 -1.77 -6.17
N PHE A 113 -10.38 -2.40 -6.29
CA PHE A 113 -10.79 -3.50 -5.41
C PHE A 113 -9.88 -4.73 -5.49
N PHE A 114 -9.43 -5.08 -6.69
CA PHE A 114 -8.46 -6.17 -6.89
C PHE A 114 -7.13 -5.87 -6.17
N GLN A 115 -6.64 -4.63 -6.33
CA GLN A 115 -5.42 -4.18 -5.67
C GLN A 115 -5.61 -4.08 -4.15
N ALA A 116 -6.78 -3.64 -3.68
CA ALA A 116 -7.18 -3.56 -2.28
C ALA A 116 -7.13 -4.92 -1.59
N GLY A 117 -7.70 -5.96 -2.22
CA GLY A 117 -7.67 -7.31 -1.66
C GLY A 117 -6.26 -7.88 -1.57
N TYR A 118 -5.42 -7.63 -2.58
CA TYR A 118 -4.00 -7.99 -2.51
C TYR A 118 -3.29 -7.26 -1.37
N LEU A 119 -3.46 -5.95 -1.26
CA LEU A 119 -2.87 -5.11 -0.22
C LEU A 119 -3.31 -5.55 1.17
N ALA A 120 -4.62 -5.69 1.40
CA ALA A 120 -5.19 -6.09 2.68
C ALA A 120 -4.66 -7.46 3.13
N ASN A 121 -4.55 -8.43 2.22
CA ASN A 121 -3.95 -9.72 2.53
C ASN A 121 -2.46 -9.59 2.88
N ARG A 122 -1.69 -8.76 2.18
CA ARG A 122 -0.27 -8.52 2.49
C ARG A 122 -0.09 -7.83 3.85
N LEU A 123 -0.89 -6.80 4.15
CA LEU A 123 -0.89 -6.11 5.44
C LEU A 123 -1.22 -7.09 6.57
N SER A 124 -2.26 -7.91 6.38
CA SER A 124 -2.68 -8.92 7.37
C SER A 124 -1.59 -9.95 7.65
N ARG A 125 -0.92 -10.45 6.60
CA ARG A 125 0.18 -11.43 6.74
C ARG A 125 1.44 -10.84 7.36
N ALA A 126 1.70 -9.56 7.13
CA ALA A 126 2.85 -8.85 7.69
C ALA A 126 2.58 -8.27 9.09
N GLY A 127 1.35 -8.41 9.63
CA GLY A 127 0.97 -7.83 10.92
C GLY A 127 0.95 -6.29 10.92
N ILE A 128 0.88 -5.66 9.74
CA ILE A 128 0.87 -4.21 9.60
C ILE A 128 -0.55 -3.71 9.85
N ARG A 129 -0.71 -2.87 10.88
CA ARG A 129 -2.02 -2.37 11.33
C ARG A 129 -2.25 -0.89 11.03
N HIS A 130 -1.19 -0.18 10.69
CA HIS A 130 -1.25 1.23 10.30
C HIS A 130 -0.85 1.36 8.83
N LEU A 131 -1.75 1.91 8.02
CA LEU A 131 -1.52 2.20 6.61
C LEU A 131 -1.66 3.71 6.42
N HIS A 132 -0.61 4.35 5.92
CA HIS A 132 -0.59 5.74 5.53
C HIS A 132 -0.72 5.83 4.01
N ALA A 133 -1.84 6.38 3.52
CA ALA A 133 -2.02 6.69 2.10
C ALA A 133 -1.49 8.10 1.85
N HIS A 134 -0.42 8.22 1.06
CA HIS A 134 0.29 9.48 0.95
C HIS A 134 -0.52 10.61 0.28
N PHE A 135 -1.41 10.24 -0.63
CA PHE A 135 -2.26 11.17 -1.35
C PHE A 135 -3.73 10.76 -1.25
N ALA A 136 -4.61 11.76 -1.12
CA ALA A 136 -6.06 11.62 -1.19
C ALA A 136 -6.58 11.40 -2.64
N SER A 137 -5.78 10.74 -3.47
CA SER A 137 -6.08 10.43 -4.88
C SER A 137 -6.21 8.92 -5.08
N GLU A 138 -5.50 8.32 -6.03
CA GLU A 138 -5.48 6.87 -6.26
C GLU A 138 -5.09 6.06 -5.00
N PRO A 139 -4.08 6.46 -4.19
CA PRO A 139 -3.73 5.74 -2.96
C PRO A 139 -4.88 5.63 -1.95
N ALA A 140 -5.67 6.68 -1.74
CA ALA A 140 -6.81 6.65 -0.83
C ALA A 140 -8.01 5.87 -1.37
N GLY A 141 -8.02 5.56 -2.67
CA GLY A 141 -9.08 4.78 -3.32
C GLY A 141 -8.89 3.26 -3.26
N VAL A 142 -7.70 2.79 -2.87
CA VAL A 142 -7.29 1.37 -2.78
C VAL A 142 -7.42 0.84 -1.36
#